data_AF-A0A5F1RXK5-F1
#
_entry.id   AF-A0A5F1RXK5-F1
#
_cell.length_a   1.000
_cell.length_b   1.000
_cell.length_c   1.000
_cell.angle_alpha   90.00
_cell.angle_beta   90.00
_cell.angle_gamma   90.00
#
_symmetry.space_group_name_H-M   'P 1'
#
loop_
_entity.id
_entity.type
_entity.pdbx_description
1 polymer ?
#
loop_
_entity_poly.entity_id
_entity_poly.type
_entity_poly.pdbx_seq_one_letter_code
_entity_poly.pdbx_strand_id
1 'polypeptide(L)'
;MRDINGETRRERNEAFELLSPEAEVPEAGHPLWDWFWDLRSAQAPGFSGPVPLSHQEMLAWLQLTGNLLRREDIAVLKAMDGRYCQVVVEETEAIRAREAG
;
A
#
# COMPACT_ATOMS: atom_id res chain seq x y z
N MET A 1 -0.09 7.66 -5.70
CA MET A 1 0.25 9.05 -5.33
C MET A 1 0.30 9.87 -6.61
N ARG A 2 -0.27 11.07 -6.60
CA ARG A 2 -0.24 12.01 -7.73
C ARG A 2 0.87 13.05 -7.48
N ASP A 3 1.56 13.48 -8.52
CA ASP A 3 2.55 14.57 -8.47
C ASP A 3 1.89 15.96 -8.51
N ILE A 4 2.67 17.05 -8.55
CA ILE A 4 2.16 18.43 -8.69
C ILE A 4 1.30 18.66 -9.94
N ASN A 5 1.46 17.86 -10.99
CA ASN A 5 0.67 17.93 -12.21
C ASN A 5 -0.63 17.10 -12.09
N GLY A 6 -0.82 16.43 -10.95
CA GLY A 6 -1.96 15.58 -10.70
C GLY A 6 -1.83 14.21 -11.35
N GLU A 7 -0.66 13.79 -11.81
CA GLU A 7 -0.47 12.53 -12.54
C GLU A 7 0.12 11.43 -11.63
N THR A 8 -0.38 10.20 -11.77
CA THR A 8 0.20 9.01 -11.15
C THR A 8 1.33 8.44 -12.00
N ARG A 9 2.21 7.62 -11.38
CA ARG A 9 3.25 6.90 -12.14
C ARG A 9 2.67 6.01 -13.25
N ARG A 10 1.50 5.41 -13.05
CA ARG A 10 0.82 4.57 -14.05
C ARG A 10 0.35 5.39 -15.24
N GLU A 11 -0.36 6.49 -15.01
CA GLU A 11 -0.82 7.41 -16.07
C GLU A 11 0.37 7.96 -16.89
N ARG A 12 1.50 8.27 -16.23
CA ARG A 12 2.72 8.66 -16.95
C ARG A 12 3.34 7.51 -17.74
N ASN A 13 3.43 6.32 -17.16
CA ASN A 13 3.96 5.16 -17.88
C ASN A 13 3.16 4.91 -19.16
N GLU A 14 1.84 5.04 -19.11
CA GLU A 14 0.96 4.94 -20.28
C GLU A 14 1.30 6.01 -21.34
N ALA A 15 1.60 7.25 -20.94
CA ALA A 15 2.04 8.31 -21.85
C ALA A 15 3.38 8.02 -22.55
N PHE A 16 4.22 7.17 -21.95
CA PHE A 16 5.50 6.70 -22.52
C PHE A 16 5.43 5.27 -23.07
N GLU A 17 4.23 4.70 -23.24
CA GLU A 17 4.01 3.32 -23.71
C GLU A 17 4.72 2.25 -22.84
N LEU A 18 5.00 2.57 -21.58
CA LEU A 18 5.58 1.65 -20.61
C LEU A 18 4.49 0.83 -19.92
N LEU A 19 4.67 -0.49 -19.89
CA LEU A 19 3.76 -1.40 -19.22
C LEU A 19 3.82 -1.24 -17.70
N SER A 20 2.67 -1.00 -17.08
CA SER A 20 2.44 -1.18 -15.64
C SER A 20 1.72 -2.50 -15.43
N PRO A 21 2.43 -3.60 -15.09
CA PRO A 21 1.81 -4.90 -14.96
C PRO A 21 0.78 -4.90 -13.83
N GLU A 22 -0.32 -5.62 -14.05
CA GLU A 22 -1.28 -5.91 -12.99
C GLU A 22 -0.65 -6.87 -11.97
N ALA A 23 -1.10 -6.78 -10.72
CA ALA A 23 -0.60 -7.65 -9.66
C ALA A 23 -1.12 -9.09 -9.87
N GLU A 24 -0.21 -10.02 -10.12
CA GLU A 24 -0.52 -11.46 -10.14
C GLU A 24 -0.45 -12.01 -8.72
N VAL A 25 -1.63 -12.16 -8.08
CA VAL A 25 -1.75 -12.71 -6.73
C VAL A 25 -2.17 -14.18 -6.82
N PRO A 26 -1.45 -15.12 -6.19
CA PRO A 26 -1.87 -16.52 -6.12
C PRO A 26 -3.25 -16.65 -5.46
N GLU A 27 -4.02 -17.69 -5.82
CA GLU A 27 -5.40 -17.86 -5.31
C GLU A 27 -5.48 -17.85 -3.78
N ALA A 28 -4.55 -18.54 -3.12
CA ALA A 28 -4.44 -18.57 -1.66
C ALA A 28 -4.13 -17.19 -1.03
N GLY A 29 -3.64 -16.23 -1.81
CA GLY A 29 -3.32 -14.88 -1.40
C GLY A 29 -4.43 -13.85 -1.64
N HIS A 30 -5.50 -14.19 -2.39
CA HIS A 30 -6.58 -13.22 -2.65
C HIS A 30 -7.20 -12.64 -1.38
N PRO A 31 -7.54 -13.44 -0.35
CA PRO A 31 -8.10 -12.87 0.88
C PRO A 31 -7.14 -11.89 1.57
N LEU A 32 -5.85 -12.23 1.62
CA LEU A 32 -4.83 -11.38 2.24
C LEU A 32 -4.63 -10.08 1.45
N TRP A 33 -4.73 -10.15 0.13
CA TRP A 33 -4.68 -8.99 -0.75
C TRP A 33 -5.83 -8.03 -0.47
N ASP A 34 -7.06 -8.56 -0.43
CA ASP A 34 -8.26 -7.75 -0.17
C ASP A 34 -8.22 -7.15 1.24
N TRP A 35 -7.88 -7.95 2.24
CA TRP A 35 -7.76 -7.50 3.63
C TRP A 35 -6.71 -6.42 3.82
N PHE A 36 -5.56 -6.54 3.14
CA PHE A 36 -4.51 -5.53 3.20
C PHE A 36 -5.02 -4.17 2.72
N TRP A 37 -5.73 -4.14 1.58
CA TRP A 37 -6.25 -2.89 1.04
C TRP A 37 -7.40 -2.32 1.87
N ASP A 38 -8.25 -3.18 2.44
CA ASP A 38 -9.30 -2.75 3.36
C ASP A 38 -8.70 -2.07 4.60
N LEU A 39 -7.74 -2.72 5.26
CA LEU A 39 -6.98 -2.17 6.40
C LEU A 39 -6.31 -0.83 6.05
N ARG A 40 -5.65 -0.75 4.88
CA ARG A 40 -4.93 0.46 4.47
C ARG A 40 -5.87 1.61 4.11
N SER A 41 -7.06 1.31 3.59
CA SER A 41 -8.05 2.35 3.26
C SER A 41 -8.58 3.09 4.49
N ALA A 42 -8.60 2.42 5.64
CA ALA A 42 -9.06 2.99 6.90
C ALA A 42 -7.98 3.82 7.64
N GLN A 43 -6.73 3.79 7.17
CA GLN A 43 -5.63 4.46 7.85
C GLN A 43 -5.63 5.97 7.63
N ALA A 44 -5.42 6.70 8.72
CA ALA A 44 -5.20 8.13 8.64
C ALA A 44 -3.86 8.43 7.93
N PRO A 45 -3.79 9.49 7.11
CA PRO A 45 -2.53 9.91 6.50
C PRO A 45 -1.52 10.31 7.59
N GLY A 46 -0.28 9.80 7.48
CA GLY A 46 0.79 10.16 8.40
C GLY A 46 1.43 11.51 8.06
N PHE A 47 2.08 12.11 9.06
CA PHE A 47 2.72 13.43 8.91
C PHE A 47 3.90 13.43 7.93
N SER A 48 4.67 12.33 7.87
CA SER A 48 5.90 12.23 7.07
C SER A 48 5.92 11.05 6.10
N GLY A 49 4.76 10.47 5.79
CA GLY A 49 4.64 9.29 4.95
C GLY A 49 3.56 8.33 5.46
N PRO A 50 3.46 7.12 4.88
CA PRO A 50 2.51 6.11 5.35
C PRO A 50 2.87 5.66 6.77
N VAL A 51 1.85 5.48 7.61
CA VAL A 51 2.03 4.93 8.95
C VAL A 51 2.00 3.40 8.86
N PRO A 52 3.02 2.69 9.38
CA PRO A 52 3.00 1.23 9.39
C PRO A 52 1.78 0.68 10.12
N LEU A 53 1.24 -0.44 9.65
CA LEU A 53 0.09 -1.10 10.24
C LEU A 53 0.44 -1.63 11.64
N SER A 54 -0.26 -1.13 12.66
CA SER A 54 -0.09 -1.52 14.04
C SER A 54 -0.93 -2.75 14.40
N HIS A 55 -0.51 -3.47 15.45
CA HIS A 55 -1.32 -4.57 16.00
C HIS A 55 -2.65 -4.08 16.58
N GLN A 56 -2.72 -2.83 17.04
CA GLN A 56 -3.96 -2.26 17.57
C GLN A 56 -4.99 -2.01 16.45
N GLU A 57 -4.55 -1.48 15.30
CA GLU A 57 -5.41 -1.32 14.13
C GLU A 57 -5.89 -2.68 13.60
N MET A 58 -4.99 -3.67 13.51
CA MET A 58 -5.37 -5.03 13.13
C MET A 58 -6.40 -5.62 14.09
N LEU A 59 -6.18 -5.50 15.41
CA LEU A 59 -7.13 -5.99 16.40
C LEU A 59 -8.49 -5.31 16.28
N ALA A 60 -8.52 -3.98 16.12
CA ALA A 60 -9.76 -3.23 15.95
C ALA A 60 -10.51 -3.67 14.67
N TRP A 61 -9.79 -3.83 13.56
CA TRP A 61 -10.36 -4.31 12.30
C TRP A 61 -10.94 -5.73 12.41
N LEU A 62 -10.25 -6.65 13.10
CA LEU A 62 -10.77 -7.99 13.36
C LEU A 62 -12.08 -7.96 14.16
N GLN A 63 -12.18 -7.08 15.16
CA GLN A 63 -13.40 -6.92 15.96
C GLN A 63 -14.56 -6.35 15.12
N LEU A 64 -14.28 -5.45 14.18
CA LEU A 64 -15.30 -4.81 13.34
C LEU A 64 -15.80 -5.72 12.22
N THR A 65 -14.90 -6.49 11.62
CA THR A 65 -15.21 -7.32 10.44
C THR A 65 -15.59 -8.76 10.78
N GLY A 66 -15.20 -9.25 11.96
CA GLY A 66 -15.33 -10.65 12.32
C GLY A 66 -14.34 -11.58 11.61
N ASN A 67 -13.36 -11.02 10.89
CA ASN A 67 -12.30 -11.79 10.24
C ASN A 67 -11.42 -12.52 11.27
N LEU A 68 -10.84 -13.65 10.85
CA LEU A 68 -9.93 -14.47 11.66
C LEU A 68 -8.58 -14.53 10.97
N LEU A 69 -7.53 -14.01 11.63
CA LEU A 69 -6.16 -14.08 11.16
C LEU A 69 -5.38 -15.13 11.96
N ARG A 70 -4.69 -16.00 11.23
CA ARG A 70 -3.67 -16.87 11.79
C ARG A 70 -2.35 -16.12 11.93
N ARG A 71 -1.39 -16.72 12.62
CA ARG A 71 -0.07 -16.11 12.84
C ARG A 71 0.66 -15.87 11.51
N GLU A 72 0.52 -16.80 10.57
CA GLU A 72 1.05 -16.70 9.22
C GLU A 72 0.42 -15.55 8.43
N ASP A 73 -0.89 -15.34 8.55
CA ASP A 73 -1.59 -14.24 7.87
C ASP A 73 -1.09 -12.89 8.35
N ILE A 74 -0.90 -12.74 9.67
CA ILE A 74 -0.32 -11.54 10.28
C ILE A 74 1.10 -11.31 9.74
N ALA A 75 1.91 -12.36 9.62
CA ALA A 75 3.27 -12.22 9.09
C ALA A 75 3.26 -11.75 7.63
N VAL A 76 2.34 -12.26 6.80
CA VAL A 76 2.20 -11.83 5.40
C VAL A 76 1.70 -10.39 5.32
N LEU A 77 0.65 -10.01 6.06
CA LEU A 77 0.13 -8.64 6.06
C LEU A 77 1.18 -7.62 6.50
N LYS A 78 2.01 -7.95 7.49
CA LYS A 78 3.12 -7.09 7.91
C LYS A 78 4.23 -6.99 6.87
N ALA A 79 4.53 -8.07 6.15
CA ALA A 79 5.49 -8.04 5.07
C ALA A 79 5.00 -7.17 3.90
N MET A 80 3.72 -7.28 3.56
CA MET A 80 3.07 -6.42 2.56
C MET A 80 3.11 -4.95 2.98
N ASP A 81 2.76 -4.64 4.24
CA ASP A 81 2.79 -3.29 4.78
C ASP A 81 4.20 -2.68 4.74
N GLY A 82 5.21 -3.44 5.18
CA GLY A 82 6.60 -3.00 5.15
C GLY A 82 7.06 -2.65 3.73
N ARG A 83 6.73 -3.50 2.75
CA ARG A 83 7.08 -3.24 1.35
C ARG A 83 6.33 -2.04 0.79
N TYR A 84 5.04 -1.88 1.10
CA TYR A 84 4.28 -0.71 0.68
C TYR A 84 4.90 0.58 1.24
N CYS A 85 5.18 0.62 2.54
CA CYS A 85 5.74 1.81 3.19
C CYS A 85 7.05 2.22 2.55
N GLN A 86 7.93 1.26 2.28
CA GLN A 86 9.19 1.49 1.57
C GLN A 86 8.95 2.10 0.19
N VAL A 87 8.11 1.48 -0.64
CA VAL A 87 7.87 1.93 -2.02
C VAL A 87 7.21 3.31 -2.07
N VAL A 88 6.32 3.62 -1.13
CA VAL A 88 5.70 4.96 -1.05
C VAL A 88 6.71 6.02 -0.65
N VAL A 89 7.64 5.73 0.27
CA VAL A 89 8.74 6.64 0.60
C VAL A 89 9.62 6.89 -0.62
N GLU A 90 10.06 5.82 -1.30
CA GLU A 90 10.86 5.91 -2.53
C GLU A 90 10.16 6.76 -3.61
N GLU A 91 8.86 6.54 -3.84
CA GLU A 91 8.10 7.32 -4.81
C GLU A 91 7.94 8.79 -4.38
N THR A 92 7.72 9.05 -3.09
CA THR A 92 7.60 10.42 -2.55
C THR A 92 8.91 11.18 -2.72
N GLU A 93 10.05 10.55 -2.43
CA GLU A 93 11.38 11.13 -2.62
C GLU A 93 11.65 11.39 -4.11
N ALA A 94 11.30 10.45 -4.98
CA ALA A 94 11.45 10.62 -6.43
C ALA A 94 10.60 11.79 -6.95
N ILE A 95 9.36 11.97 -6.46
CA ILE A 95 8.52 13.13 -6.79
C ILE A 95 9.20 14.42 -6.33
N ARG A 96 9.63 14.51 -5.07
CA ARG A 96 10.29 15.70 -4.51
C ARG A 96 11.58 16.08 -5.25
N ALA A 97 12.43 15.10 -5.58
CA ALA A 97 13.68 15.34 -6.29
C ALA A 97 13.44 15.92 -7.69
N ARG A 98 12.33 15.53 -8.35
CA ARG A 98 11.92 16.07 -9.65
C ARG A 98 11.34 17.48 -9.55
N GLU A 99 10.60 17.78 -8.49
CA GLU A 99 10.01 19.10 -8.25
C GLU A 99 11.04 20.16 -7.83
N ALA A 100 12.21 19.73 -7.34
CA ALA A 100 13.28 20.62 -6.89
C ALA A 100 14.26 21.05 -8.01
N GLY A 101 14.17 20.46 -9.21
CA GLY A 101 15.01 20.77 -10.37
C GLY A 101 14.28 21.58 -11.42
#